data_AF-A0A382Y3G3-F1
#
_entry.id   AF-A0A382Y3G3-F1
#
_cell.length_a   1.000
_cell.length_b   1.000
_cell.length_c   1.000
_cell.angle_alpha   90.00
_cell.angle_beta   90.00
_cell.angle_gamma   90.00
#
_symmetry.space_group_name_H-M   'P 1'
#
loop_
_entity.id
_entity.type
_entity.pdbx_description
1 polymer ?
#
loop_
_entity_poly.entity_id
_entity_poly.type
_entity_poly.pdbx_seq_one_letter_code
_entity_poly.pdbx_strand_id
1 'polypeptide(L)'
;MTSLRVWVTLAGSLVAYNTVTPGYVTAAEPNKAFPKQNWTFSGIFGSFDNASVQRGLQVYLEVCATCHSLEYVAYRNLSEIGYDDDQIKAIAEQYEVEDGPDNEG
;
A
#
# COMPACT_ATOMS: atom_id res chain seq x y z
N MET A 1 15.56 -12.22 63.97
CA MET A 1 15.05 -11.03 63.24
C MET A 1 15.25 -11.09 61.72
N THR A 2 15.93 -12.11 61.18
CA THR A 2 16.23 -12.25 59.74
C THR A 2 15.10 -12.96 58.96
N SER A 3 14.42 -13.94 59.56
CA SER A 3 13.33 -14.70 58.91
C SER A 3 12.10 -13.84 58.55
N LEU A 4 11.63 -12.97 59.45
CA LEU A 4 10.43 -12.15 59.22
C LEU A 4 10.63 -11.11 58.09
N ARG A 5 11.86 -10.63 57.89
CA ARG A 5 12.21 -9.71 56.79
C ARG A 5 12.19 -10.39 55.43
N VAL A 6 12.61 -11.66 55.37
CA VAL A 6 12.61 -12.46 54.13
C VAL A 6 11.18 -12.78 53.69
N TRP A 7 10.28 -13.09 54.63
CA TRP A 7 8.88 -13.35 54.31
C TRP A 7 8.12 -12.10 53.85
N VAL A 8 8.40 -10.94 54.45
CA VAL A 8 7.78 -9.67 54.04
C VAL A 8 8.26 -9.22 52.65
N THR A 9 9.54 -9.42 52.31
CA THR A 9 10.05 -9.11 50.97
C THR A 9 9.57 -10.10 49.90
N LEU A 10 9.43 -11.39 50.23
CA LEU A 10 8.86 -12.40 49.31
C LEU A 10 7.38 -12.15 49.03
N ALA A 11 6.58 -11.87 50.06
CA ALA A 11 5.16 -11.57 49.91
C ALA A 11 4.92 -10.26 49.13
N GLY A 12 5.72 -9.22 49.38
CA GLY A 12 5.65 -7.96 48.62
C GLY A 12 6.00 -8.12 47.13
N SER A 13 6.93 -9.03 46.80
CA SER A 13 7.34 -9.31 45.42
C SER A 13 6.28 -10.10 44.64
N LEU A 14 5.54 -11.00 45.31
CA LEU A 14 4.45 -11.77 44.70
C LEU A 14 3.22 -10.90 44.38
N VAL A 15 2.94 -9.86 45.17
CA VAL A 15 1.84 -8.92 44.91
C VAL A 15 2.15 -8.00 43.72
N ALA A 16 3.42 -7.59 43.54
CA ALA A 16 3.83 -6.75 42.43
C ALA A 16 3.83 -7.48 41.06
N TYR A 17 3.93 -8.81 41.04
CA TYR A 17 3.93 -9.58 39.80
C TYR A 17 2.54 -9.74 39.15
N ASN A 18 1.44 -9.57 39.90
CA ASN A 18 0.08 -9.77 39.37
C ASN A 18 -0.55 -8.52 38.76
N THR A 19 0.07 -7.33 38.87
CA THR A 19 -0.49 -6.08 38.34
C THR A 19 0.03 -5.68 36.96
N VAL A 20 0.94 -6.46 36.37
CA VAL A 20 1.44 -6.27 35.01
C VAL A 20 0.93 -7.41 34.13
N THR A 21 -0.39 -7.46 33.91
CA THR A 21 -0.94 -8.17 32.76
C THR A 21 -0.95 -7.20 31.58
N PRO A 22 -0.02 -7.31 30.61
CA PRO A 22 -0.19 -6.59 29.36
C PRO A 22 -1.51 -7.06 28.74
N GLY A 23 -2.45 -6.13 28.56
CA GLY A 23 -3.69 -6.42 27.85
C GLY A 23 -3.36 -6.97 26.47
N TYR A 24 -3.76 -8.21 26.19
CA TYR A 24 -3.64 -8.79 24.87
C TYR A 24 -4.54 -7.98 23.92
N VAL A 25 -3.95 -7.23 23.00
CA VAL A 25 -4.68 -6.61 21.90
C VAL A 25 -4.96 -7.71 20.87
N THR A 26 -6.20 -8.17 20.79
CA THR A 26 -6.66 -9.01 19.68
C THR A 26 -7.06 -8.09 18.53
N ALA A 27 -6.71 -8.42 17.28
CA ALA A 27 -7.25 -7.71 16.13
C ALA A 27 -8.79 -7.73 16.19
N ALA A 28 -9.44 -6.62 15.84
CA ALA A 28 -10.90 -6.49 15.92
C ALA A 28 -11.62 -7.51 15.02
N GLU A 29 -10.98 -7.92 13.93
CA GLU A 29 -11.49 -8.90 12.98
C GLU A 29 -10.37 -9.88 12.59
N PRO A 30 -10.65 -11.19 12.47
CA PRO A 30 -9.70 -12.12 11.89
C PRO A 30 -9.46 -11.78 10.42
N ASN A 31 -8.20 -11.74 10.00
CA ASN A 31 -7.84 -11.58 8.58
C ASN A 31 -8.46 -12.72 7.78
N LYS A 32 -9.53 -12.43 7.03
CA LYS A 32 -10.13 -13.38 6.09
C LYS A 32 -9.20 -13.52 4.89
N ALA A 33 -8.77 -14.75 4.61
CA ALA A 33 -7.97 -15.01 3.42
C ALA A 33 -8.78 -14.67 2.15
N PHE A 34 -8.18 -13.87 1.26
CA PHE A 34 -8.73 -13.65 -0.08
C PHE A 34 -8.58 -14.91 -0.95
N PRO A 35 -9.55 -15.20 -1.83
CA PRO A 35 -9.44 -16.33 -2.74
C PRO A 35 -8.31 -16.10 -3.74
N LYS A 36 -7.48 -17.13 -3.94
CA LYS A 36 -6.39 -17.09 -4.93
C LYS A 36 -6.97 -17.01 -6.35
N GLN A 37 -6.56 -15.99 -7.09
CA GLN A 37 -6.90 -15.82 -8.50
C GLN A 37 -5.81 -16.43 -9.39
N ASN A 38 -6.18 -16.79 -10.62
CA ASN A 38 -5.26 -17.32 -11.63
C ASN A 38 -4.92 -16.22 -12.64
N TRP A 39 -3.80 -15.54 -12.46
CA TRP A 39 -3.35 -14.48 -13.37
C TRP A 39 -2.33 -14.98 -14.39
N THR A 40 -2.28 -14.36 -15.57
CA THR A 40 -1.32 -14.66 -16.63
C THR A 40 0.15 -14.49 -16.18
N PHE A 41 0.39 -13.57 -15.24
CA PHE A 41 1.71 -13.25 -14.69
C PHE A 41 2.10 -14.04 -13.42
N SER A 42 1.31 -15.04 -13.01
CA SER A 42 1.55 -15.74 -11.73
C SER A 42 2.70 -16.75 -11.75
N GLY A 43 3.19 -17.14 -12.93
CA GLY A 43 4.28 -18.11 -13.09
C GLY A 43 5.66 -17.45 -13.24
N ILE A 44 6.73 -18.23 -13.11
CA ILE A 44 8.12 -17.75 -13.30
C ILE A 44 8.41 -17.24 -14.73
N PHE A 45 7.60 -17.65 -15.70
CA PHE A 45 7.63 -17.18 -17.08
C PHE A 45 6.33 -16.44 -17.45
N GLY A 46 5.54 -16.03 -16.45
CA GLY A 46 4.31 -15.29 -16.66
C GLY A 46 4.59 -13.88 -17.17
N SER A 47 3.66 -13.34 -17.95
CA SER A 47 3.71 -11.97 -18.43
C SER A 47 2.39 -11.26 -18.20
N PHE A 48 2.44 -9.93 -18.16
CA PHE A 48 1.24 -9.14 -18.23
C PHE A 48 0.61 -9.27 -19.62
N ASP A 49 -0.73 -9.30 -19.65
CA ASP A 49 -1.50 -9.08 -20.87
C ASP A 49 -1.64 -7.57 -21.09
N ASN A 50 -0.88 -7.00 -22.03
CA ASN A 50 -0.88 -5.57 -22.29
C ASN A 50 -2.28 -5.04 -22.61
N ALA A 51 -3.12 -5.80 -23.31
CA ALA A 51 -4.49 -5.38 -23.59
C ALA A 51 -5.31 -5.24 -22.28
N SER A 52 -5.05 -6.11 -21.29
CA SER A 52 -5.64 -5.98 -19.95
C SER A 52 -5.10 -4.78 -19.20
N VAL A 53 -3.79 -4.50 -19.28
CA VAL A 53 -3.19 -3.34 -18.62
C VAL A 53 -3.72 -2.03 -19.21
N GLN A 54 -3.89 -1.93 -20.53
CA GLN A 54 -4.50 -0.77 -21.20
C GLN A 54 -5.95 -0.54 -20.76
N ARG A 55 -6.77 -1.60 -20.67
CA ARG A 55 -8.13 -1.49 -20.10
C ARG A 55 -8.10 -1.08 -18.63
N GLY A 56 -7.12 -1.57 -17.86
CA GLY A 56 -6.90 -1.17 -16.47
C GLY A 56 -6.55 0.31 -16.33
N LEU A 57 -5.73 0.86 -17.23
CA LEU A 57 -5.44 2.29 -17.30
C LEU A 57 -6.71 3.09 -17.55
N GLN A 58 -7.57 2.68 -18.47
CA GLN A 58 -8.85 3.34 -18.70
C GLN A 58 -9.70 3.38 -17.42
N VAL A 59 -9.82 2.26 -16.71
CA VAL A 59 -10.54 2.21 -15.41
C VAL A 59 -9.91 3.16 -14.39
N TYR A 60 -8.57 3.22 -14.32
CA TYR A 60 -7.88 4.16 -13.44
C TYR A 60 -8.24 5.61 -13.77
N LEU A 61 -8.13 6.00 -15.05
CA LEU A 61 -8.39 7.37 -15.50
C LEU A 61 -9.86 7.79 -15.28
N GLU A 62 -10.82 6.88 -15.52
CA GLU A 62 -12.25 7.18 -15.46
C GLU A 62 -12.86 7.09 -14.05
N VAL A 63 -12.27 6.28 -13.15
CA VAL A 63 -12.88 5.98 -11.84
C VAL A 63 -11.97 6.34 -10.66
N CYS A 64 -10.68 6.01 -10.75
CA CYS A 64 -9.78 6.09 -9.61
C CYS A 64 -9.06 7.45 -9.51
N ALA A 65 -8.73 8.06 -10.65
CA ALA A 65 -7.90 9.26 -10.73
C ALA A 65 -8.51 10.47 -10.02
N THR A 66 -9.83 10.49 -9.84
CA THR A 66 -10.54 11.52 -9.07
C THR A 66 -10.13 11.55 -7.59
N CYS A 67 -9.71 10.42 -7.03
CA CYS A 67 -9.37 10.29 -5.61
C CYS A 67 -7.95 9.81 -5.33
N HIS A 68 -7.30 9.11 -6.28
CA HIS A 68 -6.01 8.46 -6.09
C HIS A 68 -4.99 8.93 -7.14
N SER A 69 -3.83 9.39 -6.67
CA SER A 69 -2.69 9.73 -7.52
C SER A 69 -1.96 8.49 -8.02
N LEU A 70 -1.16 8.69 -9.07
CA LEU A 70 -0.23 7.69 -9.62
C LEU A 70 1.13 8.34 -9.92
N GLU A 71 1.70 8.97 -8.89
CA GLU A 71 2.87 9.85 -9.00
C GLU A 71 4.13 9.18 -9.58
N TYR A 72 4.29 7.87 -9.36
CA TYR A 72 5.47 7.13 -9.81
C TYR A 72 5.35 6.55 -11.23
N VAL A 73 4.28 6.87 -11.96
CA VAL A 73 4.07 6.45 -13.35
C VAL A 73 3.99 7.69 -14.24
N ALA A 74 4.99 7.87 -15.09
CA ALA A 74 5.00 8.96 -16.07
C ALA A 74 4.30 8.53 -17.37
N TYR A 75 3.75 9.48 -18.14
CA TYR A 75 3.12 9.18 -19.44
C TYR A 75 4.02 8.40 -20.39
N ARG A 76 5.34 8.64 -20.37
CA ARG A 76 6.31 7.87 -21.17
C ARG A 76 6.34 6.37 -20.85
N ASN A 77 5.95 5.95 -19.64
CA ASN A 77 5.88 4.55 -19.26
C ASN A 77 4.75 3.81 -19.99
N LEU A 78 3.77 4.53 -20.56
CA LEU A 78 2.69 3.93 -21.33
C LEU A 78 3.20 3.22 -22.61
N SER A 79 4.40 3.58 -23.09
CA SER A 79 5.06 2.86 -24.19
C SER A 79 5.36 1.40 -23.83
N GLU A 80 5.62 1.09 -22.56
CA GLU A 80 5.92 -0.26 -22.08
C GLU A 80 4.70 -1.20 -22.16
N ILE A 81 3.50 -0.62 -22.21
CA ILE A 81 2.23 -1.35 -22.33
C ILE A 81 1.63 -1.24 -23.74
N GLY A 82 2.41 -0.77 -24.71
CA GLY A 82 2.08 -0.84 -26.14
C GLY A 82 1.33 0.37 -26.71
N TYR A 83 1.31 1.51 -26.04
CA TYR A 83 0.89 2.77 -26.67
C TYR A 83 2.00 3.35 -27.54
N ASP A 84 1.63 3.94 -28.68
CA ASP A 84 2.54 4.73 -29.52
C ASP A 84 2.66 6.18 -29.03
N ASP A 85 3.65 6.91 -29.54
CA ASP A 85 3.95 8.28 -29.12
C ASP A 85 2.76 9.24 -29.33
N ASP A 86 1.97 9.06 -30.39
CA ASP A 86 0.84 9.93 -30.70
C ASP A 86 -0.31 9.68 -29.71
N GLN A 87 -0.57 8.42 -29.36
CA GLN A 87 -1.53 8.04 -28.33
C GLN A 87 -1.12 8.56 -26.94
N ILE A 88 0.17 8.45 -26.60
CA ILE A 88 0.68 8.92 -25.30
C ILE A 88 0.51 10.43 -25.18
N LYS A 89 0.85 11.19 -26.23
CA LYS A 89 0.64 12.65 -26.26
C LYS A 89 -0.83 13.00 -26.15
N ALA A 90 -1.70 12.29 -26.89
CA ALA A 90 -3.14 12.52 -26.82
C ALA A 90 -3.72 12.33 -25.42
N ILE A 91 -3.19 11.39 -24.62
CA ILE A 91 -3.58 11.22 -23.21
C ILE A 91 -3.01 12.36 -22.36
N ALA A 92 -1.72 12.68 -22.51
CA ALA A 92 -1.06 13.71 -21.72
C ALA A 92 -1.68 15.11 -21.93
N GLU A 93 -2.08 15.45 -23.16
CA GLU A 93 -2.71 16.71 -23.54
C GLU A 93 -4.09 16.94 -22.89
N GLN A 94 -4.70 15.92 -22.27
CA GLN A 94 -5.96 16.05 -21.55
C GLN A 94 -5.81 16.72 -20.17
N TYR A 95 -4.58 16.91 -19.71
CA TYR A 95 -4.28 17.39 -18.37
C TYR A 95 -3.40 18.65 -18.42
N GLU A 96 -3.76 19.63 -17.60
CA GLU A 96 -2.91 20.80 -17.36
C GLU A 96 -1.90 20.45 -16.26
N VAL A 97 -0.63 20.81 -16.47
CA VAL A 97 0.44 20.64 -15.50
C VAL A 97 1.08 22.00 -15.29
N GLU A 98 1.24 22.39 -14.03
CA GLU A 98 1.96 23.60 -13.67
C GLU A 98 3.41 23.48 -14.12
N ASP A 99 3.86 24.47 -14.89
CA ASP A 99 5.26 24.64 -15.29
C ASP A 99 5.86 25.84 -14.53
N GLY A 100 7.17 26.05 -14.69
CA GLY A 100 7.87 27.16 -14.09
C GLY A 100 7.37 28.54 -14.56
N PRO A 101 7.77 29.61 -13.84
CA PRO A 101 7.46 30.98 -14.23
C PRO A 101 7.97 31.30 -15.63
N ASP A 102 7.29 32.22 -16.30
CA ASP A 102 7.71 32.71 -17.61
C ASP A 102 8.86 33.73 -17.47
N ASN A 103 9.14 34.49 -18.53
CA ASN A 103 10.22 35.46 -18.51
C ASN A 103 9.97 36.66 -17.57
N GLU A 104 8.79 36.78 -16.98
CA GLU A 104 8.41 37.83 -16.03
C GLU A 104 8.50 37.38 -14.56
N GLY A 105 8.72 36.07 -14.32
CA GLY A 105 8.85 35.49 -12.97
C GLY A 105 7.53 34.99 -12.40
#